data_AF-A0A7T6VHJ6-F1
#
_entry.id   AF-A0A7T6VHJ6-F1
#
_cell.length_a   1.000
_cell.length_b   1.000
_cell.length_c   1.000
_cell.angle_alpha   90.00
_cell.angle_beta   90.00
_cell.angle_gamma   90.00
#
_symmetry.space_group_name_H-M   'P 1'
#
loop_
_entity.id
_entity.type
_entity.pdbx_description
1 polymer ?
#
loop_
_entity_poly.entity_id
_entity_poly.type
_entity_poly.pdbx_seq_one_letter_code
_entity_poly.pdbx_strand_id
1 'polypeptide(L)'
;MPTTSANPPVPRLRRVQCASAAGLHHVAYTEWGDPANPRVLLCVHGLTRSGRDFDRLAAALSDTYRVVCPDVVGRGRSDWLADPRLYAIPQYAADMVTLIARLDVESVDWFGTSMGGLIGMALAGLPGSPLHRMIVNDVGPRIEPDSLARIGEYLGVQPSFATEQECVDYLTSLSLPFGALSGDEWREINGPLLRELPDGRWTMRYDPRIAEPFKATTPELAALGEAALWRAIETTDASLLVVRGESSDLLSRETAAEMVRRGRHVKQVEIAGAGHAPAFISADQIALARRFFVEGDA
;
A
#
# COMPACT_ATOMS: atom_id res chain seq x y z
N MET A 1 9.04 15.37 35.00
CA MET A 1 8.89 14.12 34.22
C MET A 1 7.42 13.74 34.22
N PRO A 2 6.64 14.01 33.17
CA PRO A 2 5.33 13.40 33.03
C PRO A 2 5.47 12.14 32.18
N THR A 3 5.33 10.99 32.85
CA THR A 3 5.04 9.71 32.22
C THR A 3 3.63 9.77 31.65
N THR A 4 3.48 10.10 30.38
CA THR A 4 2.23 9.84 29.65
C THR A 4 2.22 8.36 29.25
N SER A 5 1.71 7.52 30.15
CA SER A 5 1.07 6.26 29.75
C SER A 5 -0.23 6.64 29.02
N ALA A 6 -0.11 7.15 27.81
CA ALA A 6 -1.24 7.24 26.90
C ALA A 6 -1.46 5.81 26.40
N ASN A 7 -2.65 5.26 26.64
CA ASN A 7 -3.05 4.01 26.01
C ASN A 7 -2.82 4.14 24.49
N PRO A 8 -2.32 3.10 23.81
CA PRO A 8 -2.12 3.15 22.37
C PRO A 8 -3.44 3.51 21.68
N PRO A 9 -3.40 4.36 20.66
CA PRO A 9 -4.61 4.83 19.97
C PRO A 9 -5.38 3.63 19.41
N VAL A 10 -6.66 3.52 19.79
CA VAL A 10 -7.51 2.40 19.37
C VAL A 10 -7.96 2.62 17.91
N PRO A 11 -7.63 1.72 16.98
CA PRO A 11 -8.08 1.81 15.60
C PRO A 11 -9.59 1.70 15.47
N ARG A 12 -10.16 2.40 14.49
CA ARG A 12 -11.59 2.30 14.15
C ARG A 12 -11.77 1.75 12.74
N LEU A 13 -12.49 0.65 12.62
CA LEU A 13 -12.89 0.10 11.33
C LEU A 13 -14.14 0.82 10.81
N ARG A 14 -14.07 1.28 9.56
CA ARG A 14 -15.16 1.94 8.84
C ARG A 14 -15.29 1.35 7.44
N ARG A 15 -16.36 1.72 6.74
CA ARG A 15 -16.62 1.34 5.35
C ARG A 15 -17.18 2.52 4.58
N VAL A 16 -16.87 2.57 3.29
CA VAL A 16 -17.45 3.47 2.31
C VAL A 16 -18.00 2.65 1.15
N GLN A 17 -19.17 3.02 0.64
CA GLN A 17 -19.72 2.41 -0.57
C GLN A 17 -19.10 3.09 -1.79
N CYS A 18 -18.54 2.29 -2.68
CA CYS A 18 -17.95 2.68 -3.95
C CYS A 18 -18.73 2.03 -5.10
N ALA A 19 -18.37 2.42 -6.32
CA ALA A 19 -19.02 1.94 -7.54
C ALA A 19 -18.00 1.51 -8.59
N SER A 20 -18.43 0.56 -9.41
CA SER A 20 -17.73 0.11 -10.61
C SER A 20 -18.73 -0.13 -11.74
N ALA A 21 -18.24 -0.46 -12.93
CA ALA A 21 -19.09 -0.87 -14.04
C ALA A 21 -19.92 -2.15 -13.75
N ALA A 22 -19.52 -2.94 -12.75
CA ALA A 22 -20.21 -4.17 -12.35
C ALA A 22 -21.19 -3.98 -11.16
N GLY A 23 -21.32 -2.76 -10.62
CA GLY A 23 -22.23 -2.46 -9.51
C GLY A 23 -21.53 -1.80 -8.32
N LEU A 24 -22.19 -1.85 -7.15
CA LEU A 24 -21.73 -1.26 -5.90
C LEU A 24 -20.93 -2.27 -5.07
N HIS A 25 -19.93 -1.79 -4.36
CA HIS A 25 -19.08 -2.57 -3.45
C HIS A 25 -18.61 -1.70 -2.28
N HIS A 26 -18.18 -2.31 -1.18
CA HIS A 26 -17.63 -1.58 -0.04
C HIS A 26 -16.11 -1.66 0.01
N VAL A 27 -15.50 -0.50 0.26
CA VAL A 27 -14.11 -0.39 0.71
C VAL A 27 -14.12 -0.21 2.22
N ALA A 28 -13.50 -1.15 2.93
CA ALA A 28 -13.18 -1.03 4.34
C ALA A 28 -11.90 -0.21 4.53
N TYR A 29 -11.85 0.56 5.61
CA TYR A 29 -10.64 1.25 6.03
C TYR A 29 -10.55 1.30 7.55
N THR A 30 -9.33 1.24 8.05
CA THR A 30 -9.04 1.42 9.48
C THR A 30 -8.43 2.79 9.68
N GLU A 31 -8.86 3.52 10.70
CA GLU A 31 -8.34 4.87 10.98
C GLU A 31 -7.84 5.04 12.43
N TRP A 32 -6.85 5.91 12.59
CA TRP A 32 -6.24 6.34 13.85
C TRP A 32 -6.26 7.87 13.95
N GLY A 33 -6.01 8.39 15.16
CA GLY A 33 -6.02 9.82 15.44
C GLY A 33 -7.43 10.37 15.63
N ASP A 34 -7.57 11.69 15.60
CA ASP A 34 -8.86 12.37 15.68
C ASP A 34 -9.60 12.30 14.33
N PRO A 35 -10.82 11.72 14.23
CA PRO A 35 -11.63 11.72 13.01
C PRO A 35 -11.91 13.11 12.43
N ALA A 36 -11.88 14.16 13.25
CA ALA A 36 -12.09 15.54 12.82
C ALA A 36 -10.80 16.25 12.37
N ASN A 37 -9.63 15.62 12.48
CA ASN A 37 -8.38 16.23 12.04
C ASN A 37 -8.34 16.36 10.51
N PRO A 38 -8.22 17.59 9.96
CA PRO A 38 -8.21 17.81 8.53
C PRO A 38 -6.91 17.35 7.85
N ARG A 39 -5.83 17.10 8.61
CA ARG A 39 -4.60 16.52 8.08
C ARG A 39 -4.76 15.01 7.97
N VAL A 40 -5.04 14.53 6.76
CA VAL A 40 -5.21 13.10 6.48
C VAL A 40 -3.97 12.52 5.83
N LEU A 41 -3.50 11.39 6.36
CA LEU A 41 -2.49 10.55 5.73
C LEU A 41 -3.16 9.24 5.29
N LEU A 42 -3.20 8.99 3.98
CA LEU A 42 -3.75 7.75 3.42
C LEU A 42 -2.62 6.73 3.20
N CYS A 43 -2.65 5.60 3.91
CA CYS A 43 -1.64 4.54 3.81
C CYS A 43 -2.20 3.32 3.05
N VAL A 44 -1.75 3.12 1.81
CA VAL A 44 -2.29 2.14 0.86
C VAL A 44 -1.30 1.01 0.61
N HIS A 45 -1.78 -0.22 0.81
CA HIS A 45 -0.95 -1.43 0.91
C HIS A 45 -0.57 -2.05 -0.44
N GLY A 46 0.32 -3.06 -0.39
CA GLY A 46 0.77 -3.84 -1.55
C GLY A 46 -0.25 -4.87 -2.06
N LEU A 47 0.08 -5.53 -3.18
CA LEU A 47 -0.87 -6.30 -4.01
C LEU A 47 -1.77 -7.31 -3.25
N THR A 48 -1.19 -8.08 -2.34
CA THR A 48 -1.85 -9.14 -1.55
C THR A 48 -1.89 -8.83 -0.05
N ARG A 49 -1.63 -7.56 0.30
CA ARG A 49 -1.53 -7.07 1.68
C ARG A 49 -2.87 -6.47 2.16
N SER A 50 -2.86 -5.81 3.32
CA SER A 50 -4.02 -5.08 3.87
C SER A 50 -3.59 -3.77 4.50
N GLY A 51 -4.54 -2.88 4.81
CA GLY A 51 -4.25 -1.61 5.49
C GLY A 51 -3.60 -1.79 6.86
N ARG A 52 -3.67 -3.00 7.43
CA ARG A 52 -3.09 -3.34 8.73
C ARG A 52 -1.57 -3.50 8.71
N ASP A 53 -0.94 -3.52 7.53
CA ASP A 53 0.53 -3.39 7.39
C ASP A 53 1.06 -2.09 8.02
N PHE A 54 0.21 -1.06 8.11
CA PHE A 54 0.57 0.26 8.59
C PHE A 54 0.22 0.50 10.06
N ASP A 55 -0.18 -0.51 10.83
CA ASP A 55 -0.64 -0.32 12.21
C ASP A 55 0.34 0.48 13.08
N ARG A 56 1.63 0.12 13.06
CA ARG A 56 2.67 0.85 13.82
C ARG A 56 2.89 2.26 13.32
N LEU A 57 2.98 2.42 12.00
CA LEU A 57 3.16 3.73 11.35
C LEU A 57 1.97 4.64 11.68
N ALA A 58 0.75 4.12 11.56
CA ALA A 58 -0.48 4.84 11.81
C ALA A 58 -0.59 5.28 13.26
N ALA A 59 -0.30 4.38 14.22
CA ALA A 59 -0.24 4.74 15.63
C ALA A 59 0.80 5.84 15.88
N ALA A 60 1.99 5.72 15.29
CA ALA A 60 3.09 6.66 15.50
C ALA A 60 2.86 8.05 14.86
N LEU A 61 2.04 8.17 13.81
CA LEU A 61 1.72 9.47 13.18
C LEU A 61 0.35 10.02 13.60
N SER A 62 -0.44 9.27 14.37
CA SER A 62 -1.81 9.64 14.76
C SER A 62 -1.92 10.82 15.74
N ASP A 63 -0.80 11.26 16.32
CA ASP A 63 -0.72 12.49 17.10
C ASP A 63 -0.77 13.75 16.24
N THR A 64 -0.44 13.62 14.95
CA THR A 64 -0.38 14.73 13.98
C THR A 64 -1.42 14.59 12.87
N TYR A 65 -1.71 13.35 12.46
CA TYR A 65 -2.61 13.02 11.35
C TYR A 65 -3.84 12.25 11.81
N ARG A 66 -4.93 12.39 11.06
CA ARG A 66 -5.90 11.31 10.88
C ARG A 66 -5.30 10.33 9.88
N VAL A 67 -4.75 9.22 10.38
CA VAL A 67 -4.17 8.19 9.50
C VAL A 67 -5.26 7.22 9.08
N VAL A 68 -5.41 6.99 7.78
CA VAL A 68 -6.44 6.15 7.20
C VAL A 68 -5.80 5.08 6.33
N CYS A 69 -6.04 3.82 6.65
CA CYS A 69 -5.45 2.68 5.97
C CYS A 69 -6.57 1.84 5.34
N PRO A 70 -6.89 2.04 4.05
CA PRO A 70 -7.89 1.23 3.36
C PRO A 70 -7.38 -0.17 3.08
N ASP A 71 -8.31 -1.13 3.09
CA ASP A 71 -8.14 -2.39 2.39
C ASP A 71 -8.61 -2.16 0.95
N VAL A 72 -7.73 -2.23 -0.05
CA VAL A 72 -8.14 -2.14 -1.45
C VAL A 72 -9.09 -3.29 -1.78
N VAL A 73 -10.12 -3.04 -2.59
CA VAL A 73 -11.14 -4.04 -2.98
C VAL A 73 -10.52 -5.39 -3.36
N GLY A 74 -11.16 -6.47 -2.93
CA GLY A 74 -10.63 -7.83 -3.06
C GLY A 74 -9.60 -8.22 -2.00
N ARG A 75 -9.28 -7.36 -1.02
CA ARG A 75 -8.35 -7.66 0.08
C ARG A 75 -8.97 -7.33 1.43
N GLY A 76 -8.46 -7.96 2.47
CA GLY A 76 -8.81 -7.64 3.85
C GLY A 76 -10.32 -7.69 4.10
N ARG A 77 -10.88 -6.60 4.63
CA ARG A 77 -12.29 -6.47 4.98
C ARG A 77 -13.14 -5.77 3.92
N SER A 78 -12.55 -5.45 2.77
CA SER A 78 -13.26 -4.90 1.61
C SER A 78 -13.93 -6.00 0.80
N ASP A 79 -14.98 -5.63 0.09
CA ASP A 79 -15.72 -6.55 -0.75
C ASP A 79 -14.86 -7.05 -1.90
N TRP A 80 -15.15 -8.27 -2.36
CA TRP A 80 -14.60 -8.81 -3.59
C TRP A 80 -15.45 -8.31 -4.76
N LEU A 81 -14.80 -7.95 -5.87
CA LEU A 81 -15.50 -7.47 -7.07
C LEU A 81 -16.19 -8.64 -7.77
N ALA A 82 -17.38 -8.35 -8.32
CA ALA A 82 -18.12 -9.33 -9.12
C ALA A 82 -17.36 -9.68 -10.41
N ASP A 83 -16.81 -8.66 -11.09
CA ASP A 83 -15.97 -8.80 -12.27
C ASP A 83 -14.48 -8.66 -11.91
N PRO A 84 -13.69 -9.74 -11.97
CA PRO A 84 -12.28 -9.71 -11.60
C PRO A 84 -11.41 -8.87 -12.54
N ARG A 85 -11.88 -8.54 -13.76
CA ARG A 85 -11.16 -7.64 -14.68
C ARG A 85 -11.02 -6.22 -14.13
N LEU A 86 -11.87 -5.85 -13.16
CA LEU A 86 -11.85 -4.55 -12.49
C LEU A 86 -10.82 -4.48 -11.36
N TYR A 87 -10.09 -5.56 -11.06
CA TYR A 87 -8.92 -5.51 -10.20
C TYR A 87 -7.73 -4.82 -10.89
N ALA A 88 -7.87 -3.52 -11.15
CA ALA A 88 -6.90 -2.70 -11.88
C ALA A 88 -6.77 -1.28 -11.28
N ILE A 89 -5.62 -0.64 -11.53
CA ILE A 89 -5.28 0.68 -11.00
C ILE A 89 -6.39 1.73 -11.20
N PRO A 90 -7.05 1.85 -12.38
CA PRO A 90 -8.11 2.84 -12.56
C PRO A 90 -9.29 2.66 -11.59
N GLN A 91 -9.72 1.43 -11.34
CA GLN A 91 -10.81 1.16 -10.38
C GLN A 91 -10.36 1.49 -8.96
N TYR A 92 -9.14 1.10 -8.58
CA TYR A 92 -8.60 1.40 -7.26
C TYR A 92 -8.49 2.91 -7.03
N ALA A 93 -8.02 3.66 -8.03
CA ALA A 93 -7.96 5.12 -7.97
C ALA A 93 -9.35 5.74 -7.77
N ALA A 94 -10.37 5.28 -8.51
CA ALA A 94 -11.75 5.74 -8.35
C ALA A 94 -12.31 5.48 -6.93
N ASP A 95 -12.01 4.31 -6.38
CA ASP A 95 -12.37 3.97 -5.01
C ASP A 95 -11.69 4.89 -3.99
N MET A 96 -10.42 5.25 -4.22
CA MET A 96 -9.67 6.16 -3.35
C MET A 96 -10.17 7.60 -3.44
N VAL A 97 -10.60 8.08 -4.61
CA VAL A 97 -11.29 9.38 -4.74
C VAL A 97 -12.57 9.39 -3.91
N THR A 98 -13.36 8.31 -3.98
CA THR A 98 -14.58 8.16 -3.18
C THR A 98 -14.29 8.15 -1.69
N LEU A 99 -13.21 7.46 -1.28
CA LEU A 99 -12.76 7.45 0.10
C LEU A 99 -12.33 8.85 0.56
N ILE A 100 -11.50 9.57 -0.21
CA ILE A 100 -11.07 10.95 0.13
C ILE A 100 -12.29 11.86 0.30
N ALA A 101 -13.26 11.80 -0.62
CA ALA A 101 -14.51 12.54 -0.51
C ALA A 101 -15.29 12.17 0.76
N ARG A 102 -15.33 10.88 1.13
CA ARG A 102 -15.98 10.39 2.36
C ARG A 102 -15.30 10.87 3.65
N LEU A 103 -14.00 11.15 3.59
CA LEU A 103 -13.23 11.69 4.71
C LEU A 103 -13.47 13.19 4.93
N ASP A 104 -14.15 13.85 3.98
CA ASP A 104 -14.51 15.28 4.00
C ASP A 104 -13.28 16.19 4.03
N VAL A 105 -12.32 15.90 3.13
CA VAL A 105 -11.08 16.67 2.97
C VAL A 105 -10.79 16.96 1.50
N GLU A 106 -10.19 18.12 1.23
CA GLU A 106 -9.81 18.56 -0.12
C GLU A 106 -8.47 17.96 -0.58
N SER A 107 -7.56 17.68 0.36
CA SER A 107 -6.23 17.16 0.08
C SER A 107 -5.78 16.14 1.12
N VAL A 108 -4.85 15.26 0.71
CA VAL A 108 -4.26 14.23 1.56
C VAL A 108 -2.76 14.11 1.32
N ASP A 109 -2.05 13.69 2.35
CA ASP A 109 -0.73 13.09 2.19
C ASP A 109 -0.90 11.58 1.95
N TRP A 110 0.03 10.97 1.23
CA TRP A 110 -0.08 9.59 0.75
C TRP A 110 1.13 8.75 1.10
N PHE A 111 0.91 7.57 1.65
CA PHE A 111 1.92 6.52 1.76
C PHE A 111 1.46 5.33 0.92
N GLY A 112 2.19 4.96 -0.12
CA GLY A 112 1.84 3.83 -0.97
C GLY A 112 2.95 2.79 -1.06
N THR A 113 2.68 1.55 -0.66
CA THR A 113 3.61 0.42 -0.86
C THR A 113 3.24 -0.36 -2.11
N SER A 114 4.19 -0.57 -3.03
CA SER A 114 3.97 -1.40 -4.22
C SER A 114 2.73 -0.97 -5.00
N MET A 115 1.69 -1.81 -5.10
CA MET A 115 0.37 -1.45 -5.66
C MET A 115 -0.16 -0.11 -5.13
N GLY A 116 -0.06 0.18 -3.83
CA GLY A 116 -0.49 1.45 -3.25
C GLY A 116 0.29 2.65 -3.77
N GLY A 117 1.56 2.46 -4.13
CA GLY A 117 2.38 3.49 -4.80
C GLY A 117 1.93 3.72 -6.24
N LEU A 118 1.59 2.66 -6.99
CA LEU A 118 1.03 2.78 -8.34
C LEU A 118 -0.30 3.53 -8.35
N ILE A 119 -1.18 3.24 -7.39
CA ILE A 119 -2.47 3.93 -7.23
C ILE A 119 -2.24 5.42 -6.94
N GLY A 120 -1.34 5.74 -6.00
CA GLY A 120 -1.02 7.13 -5.68
C GLY A 120 -0.38 7.88 -6.84
N MET A 121 0.54 7.27 -7.61
CA MET A 121 1.11 7.89 -8.81
C MET A 121 0.03 8.16 -9.88
N ALA A 122 -0.87 7.21 -10.10
CA ALA A 122 -1.98 7.40 -11.03
C ALA A 122 -2.88 8.57 -10.62
N LEU A 123 -3.22 8.69 -9.32
CA LEU A 123 -3.98 9.83 -8.79
C LEU A 123 -3.20 11.14 -8.89
N ALA A 124 -1.91 11.12 -8.52
CA ALA A 124 -1.03 12.29 -8.53
C ALA A 124 -0.87 12.90 -9.93
N GLY A 125 -0.92 12.06 -10.98
CA GLY A 125 -0.86 12.50 -12.37
C GLY A 125 -2.15 13.11 -12.92
N LEU A 126 -3.28 13.06 -12.19
CA LEU A 126 -4.54 13.64 -12.64
C LEU A 126 -4.56 15.16 -12.43
N PRO A 127 -5.12 15.94 -13.38
CA PRO A 127 -5.39 17.35 -13.16
C PRO A 127 -6.30 17.57 -11.95
N GLY A 128 -5.90 18.47 -11.05
CA GLY A 128 -6.64 18.72 -9.80
C GLY A 128 -6.48 17.62 -8.74
N SER A 129 -5.43 16.80 -8.83
CA SER A 129 -5.10 15.78 -7.84
C SER A 129 -5.10 16.34 -6.40
N PRO A 130 -5.69 15.62 -5.43
CA PRO A 130 -5.70 16.02 -4.02
C PRO A 130 -4.40 15.68 -3.27
N LEU A 131 -3.38 15.11 -3.93
CA LEU A 131 -2.17 14.63 -3.26
C LEU A 131 -1.15 15.77 -3.08
N HIS A 132 -0.70 15.97 -1.83
CA HIS A 132 0.28 17.00 -1.49
C HIS A 132 1.71 16.45 -1.29
N ARG A 133 1.89 15.50 -0.36
CA ARG A 133 3.15 14.74 -0.20
C ARG A 133 2.89 13.25 -0.37
N MET A 134 3.85 12.56 -0.98
CA MET A 134 3.72 11.14 -1.28
C MET A 134 5.01 10.37 -0.98
N ILE A 135 4.92 9.32 -0.16
CA ILE A 135 5.92 8.26 -0.11
C ILE A 135 5.51 7.17 -1.11
N VAL A 136 6.42 6.87 -2.04
CA VAL A 136 6.33 5.75 -2.96
C VAL A 136 7.28 4.66 -2.44
N ASN A 137 6.74 3.68 -1.72
CA ASN A 137 7.53 2.62 -1.08
C ASN A 137 7.74 1.43 -2.03
N ASP A 138 8.95 1.39 -2.57
CA ASP A 138 9.58 0.36 -3.39
C ASP A 138 8.78 -0.01 -4.65
N VAL A 139 8.41 1.00 -5.42
CA VAL A 139 7.80 0.85 -6.75
C VAL A 139 8.08 2.08 -7.60
N GLY A 140 8.05 1.92 -8.93
CA GLY A 140 8.20 3.02 -9.87
C GLY A 140 7.40 2.77 -11.16
N PRO A 141 7.50 3.70 -12.13
CA PRO A 141 6.82 3.57 -13.42
C PRO A 141 7.20 2.30 -14.19
N ARG A 142 8.47 1.89 -14.08
CA ARG A 142 8.99 0.64 -14.64
C ARG A 142 9.11 -0.41 -13.55
N ILE A 143 8.60 -1.61 -13.83
CA ILE A 143 8.66 -2.77 -12.94
C ILE A 143 9.57 -3.80 -13.58
N GLU A 144 10.51 -4.36 -12.81
CA GLU A 144 11.44 -5.35 -13.35
C GLU A 144 10.74 -6.68 -13.68
N PRO A 145 11.01 -7.30 -14.85
CA PRO A 145 10.35 -8.54 -15.29
C PRO A 145 10.50 -9.71 -14.31
N ASP A 146 11.66 -9.84 -13.68
CA ASP A 146 11.94 -10.94 -12.73
C ASP A 146 10.99 -10.88 -11.51
N SER A 147 10.69 -9.67 -11.04
CA SER A 147 9.73 -9.49 -9.94
C SER A 147 8.31 -9.86 -10.37
N LEU A 148 7.91 -9.50 -11.60
CA LEU A 148 6.60 -9.89 -12.15
C LEU A 148 6.47 -11.41 -12.28
N ALA A 149 7.52 -12.09 -12.77
CA ALA A 149 7.55 -13.54 -12.87
C ALA A 149 7.37 -14.20 -11.49
N ARG A 150 8.15 -13.78 -10.49
CA ARG A 150 8.06 -14.26 -9.11
C ARG A 150 6.67 -14.01 -8.49
N ILE A 151 6.08 -12.83 -8.70
CA ILE A 151 4.73 -12.52 -8.23
C ILE A 151 3.69 -13.46 -8.89
N GLY A 152 3.86 -13.74 -10.18
CA GLY A 152 2.99 -14.64 -10.94
C GLY A 152 2.98 -16.08 -10.44
N GLU A 153 4.03 -16.54 -9.76
CA GLU A 153 4.14 -17.91 -9.22
C GLU A 153 3.19 -18.16 -8.04
N TYR A 154 2.98 -17.16 -7.18
CA TYR A 154 2.16 -17.31 -5.96
C TYR A 154 0.81 -16.58 -6.04
N LEU A 155 0.67 -15.58 -6.91
CA LEU A 155 -0.56 -14.79 -6.97
C LEU A 155 -1.76 -15.65 -7.43
N GLY A 156 -2.81 -15.64 -6.61
CA GLY A 156 -4.02 -16.44 -6.83
C GLY A 156 -3.92 -17.89 -6.35
N VAL A 157 -2.74 -18.33 -5.89
CA VAL A 157 -2.62 -19.59 -5.18
C VAL A 157 -3.17 -19.39 -3.77
N GLN A 158 -4.22 -20.14 -3.42
CA GLN A 158 -4.82 -20.12 -2.08
C GLN A 158 -4.71 -21.49 -1.41
N PRO A 159 -3.56 -21.77 -0.79
CA PRO A 159 -3.45 -22.93 0.09
C PRO A 159 -4.34 -22.73 1.33
N SER A 160 -4.65 -23.84 1.98
CA SER A 160 -5.29 -23.87 3.29
C SER A 160 -4.39 -24.61 4.27
N PHE A 161 -4.33 -24.13 5.50
CA PHE A 161 -3.44 -24.63 6.55
C PHE A 161 -4.24 -25.16 7.73
N ALA A 162 -3.67 -26.09 8.49
CA ALA A 162 -4.35 -26.65 9.66
C ALA A 162 -4.37 -25.66 10.83
N THR A 163 -3.35 -24.80 10.91
CA THR A 163 -3.22 -23.80 11.98
C THR A 163 -3.01 -22.39 11.44
N GLU A 164 -3.34 -21.40 12.26
CA GLU A 164 -3.06 -19.98 11.97
C GLU A 164 -1.55 -19.76 11.77
N GLN A 165 -0.73 -20.37 12.62
CA GLN A 165 0.73 -20.22 12.58
C GLN A 165 1.34 -20.75 11.28
N GLU A 166 0.88 -21.90 10.77
CA GLU A 166 1.33 -22.41 9.45
C GLU A 166 1.05 -21.43 8.32
N CYS A 167 -0.10 -20.75 8.37
CA CYS A 167 -0.46 -19.73 7.36
C CYS A 167 0.40 -18.47 7.51
N VAL A 168 0.69 -18.05 8.75
CA VAL A 168 1.64 -16.95 9.03
C VAL A 168 3.04 -17.30 8.51
N ASP A 169 3.52 -18.52 8.74
CA ASP A 169 4.85 -18.95 8.30
C ASP A 169 4.97 -18.96 6.77
N TYR A 170 3.91 -19.39 6.08
CA TYR A 170 3.83 -19.30 4.63
C TYR A 170 3.90 -17.85 4.14
N LEU A 171 3.11 -16.93 4.70
CA LEU A 171 3.17 -15.51 4.35
C LEU A 171 4.52 -14.88 4.68
N THR A 172 5.14 -15.28 5.78
CA THR A 172 6.50 -14.88 6.16
C THR A 172 7.50 -15.30 5.08
N SER A 173 7.45 -16.55 4.59
CA SER A 173 8.36 -17.01 3.54
C SER A 173 8.25 -16.21 2.24
N LEU A 174 7.05 -15.69 1.92
CA LEU A 174 6.83 -14.83 0.76
C LEU A 174 7.29 -13.38 0.98
N SER A 175 7.39 -12.97 2.25
CA SER A 175 7.64 -11.58 2.65
C SER A 175 9.03 -11.35 3.24
N LEU A 176 9.89 -12.37 3.31
CA LEU A 176 11.27 -12.25 3.80
C LEU A 176 12.05 -11.04 3.25
N PRO A 177 11.85 -10.60 1.98
CA PRO A 177 12.49 -9.38 1.50
C PRO A 177 12.10 -8.10 2.24
N PHE A 178 11.07 -8.07 3.08
CA PHE A 178 10.64 -6.84 3.77
C PHE A 178 11.65 -6.33 4.81
N GLY A 179 12.60 -7.19 5.19
CA GLY A 179 13.68 -6.92 6.12
C GLY A 179 13.71 -7.91 7.28
N ALA A 180 14.60 -7.64 8.23
CA ALA A 180 14.75 -8.47 9.43
C ALA A 180 13.69 -8.11 10.49
N LEU A 181 12.53 -8.76 10.41
CA LEU A 181 11.45 -8.64 11.40
C LEU A 181 11.53 -9.77 12.42
N SER A 182 11.16 -9.48 13.66
CA SER A 182 10.95 -10.47 14.71
C SER A 182 9.71 -11.34 14.45
N GLY A 183 9.60 -12.48 15.14
CA GLY A 183 8.43 -13.36 15.02
C GLY A 183 7.12 -12.68 15.41
N ASP A 184 7.15 -11.76 16.37
CA ASP A 184 5.99 -10.95 16.76
C ASP A 184 5.59 -9.97 15.64
N GLU A 185 6.57 -9.32 15.02
CA GLU A 185 6.34 -8.38 13.90
C GLU A 185 5.80 -9.10 12.66
N TRP A 186 6.29 -10.31 12.37
CA TRP A 186 5.70 -11.14 11.30
C TRP A 186 4.25 -11.50 11.59
N ARG A 187 3.94 -11.91 12.83
CA ARG A 187 2.55 -12.17 13.24
C ARG A 187 1.69 -10.92 13.14
N GLU A 188 2.21 -9.76 13.52
CA GLU A 188 1.50 -8.48 13.46
C GLU A 188 1.07 -8.11 12.04
N ILE A 189 1.98 -8.21 11.06
CA ILE A 189 1.64 -7.83 9.68
C ILE A 189 0.93 -8.95 8.91
N ASN A 190 1.20 -10.22 9.22
CA ASN A 190 0.59 -11.33 8.48
C ASN A 190 -0.77 -11.75 9.04
N GLY A 191 -0.95 -11.75 10.37
CA GLY A 191 -2.20 -12.16 11.04
C GLY A 191 -3.48 -11.53 10.45
N PRO A 192 -3.52 -10.21 10.20
CA PRO A 192 -4.69 -9.56 9.60
C PRO A 192 -5.06 -10.05 8.18
N LEU A 193 -4.12 -10.69 7.48
CA LEU A 193 -4.34 -11.27 6.17
C LEU A 193 -4.99 -12.65 6.21
N LEU A 194 -5.23 -13.20 7.40
CA LEU A 194 -5.77 -14.54 7.55
C LEU A 194 -7.30 -14.52 7.70
N ARG A 195 -7.92 -15.61 7.25
CA ARG A 195 -9.30 -15.94 7.57
C ARG A 195 -9.41 -17.42 7.87
N GLU A 196 -10.20 -17.72 8.89
CA GLU A 196 -10.63 -19.09 9.21
C GLU A 196 -11.72 -19.51 8.22
N LEU A 197 -11.65 -20.76 7.78
CA LEU A 197 -12.62 -21.44 6.93
C LEU A 197 -13.65 -22.18 7.81
N PRO A 198 -14.83 -22.52 7.27
CA PRO A 198 -15.87 -23.21 8.04
C PRO A 198 -15.45 -24.56 8.64
N ASP A 199 -14.39 -25.18 8.10
CA ASP A 199 -13.82 -26.45 8.57
C ASP A 199 -12.67 -26.27 9.58
N GLY A 200 -12.43 -25.04 10.06
CA GLY A 200 -11.39 -24.69 11.03
C GLY A 200 -9.99 -24.50 10.42
N ARG A 201 -9.82 -24.71 9.11
CA ARG A 201 -8.55 -24.42 8.42
C ARG A 201 -8.38 -22.91 8.20
N TRP A 202 -7.14 -22.51 7.94
CA TRP A 202 -6.77 -21.12 7.72
C TRP A 202 -6.35 -20.88 6.28
N THR A 203 -6.72 -19.73 5.71
CA THR A 203 -6.27 -19.30 4.38
C THR A 203 -6.12 -17.78 4.33
N MET A 204 -5.58 -17.27 3.22
CA MET A 204 -5.44 -15.85 2.99
C MET A 204 -6.79 -15.15 2.72
N ARG A 205 -6.88 -13.90 3.14
CA ARG A 205 -8.02 -13.00 3.04
C ARG A 205 -7.85 -12.02 1.88
N TYR A 206 -7.73 -12.56 0.67
CA TYR A 206 -7.88 -11.80 -0.56
C TYR A 206 -8.65 -12.64 -1.60
N ASP A 207 -9.12 -12.03 -2.67
CA ASP A 207 -9.78 -12.72 -3.78
C ASP A 207 -8.72 -13.37 -4.70
N PRO A 208 -8.68 -14.71 -4.84
CA PRO A 208 -7.68 -15.35 -5.70
C PRO A 208 -7.80 -14.90 -7.17
N ARG A 209 -8.97 -14.40 -7.59
CA ARG A 209 -9.24 -13.90 -8.95
C ARG A 209 -8.52 -12.59 -9.27
N ILE A 210 -7.88 -11.94 -8.28
CA ILE A 210 -6.91 -10.84 -8.53
C ILE A 210 -5.80 -11.29 -9.50
N ALA A 211 -5.47 -12.59 -9.53
CA ALA A 211 -4.49 -13.14 -10.46
C ALA A 211 -4.94 -13.11 -11.94
N GLU A 212 -6.23 -13.02 -12.23
CA GLU A 212 -6.76 -13.07 -13.60
C GLU A 212 -6.29 -11.89 -14.46
N PRO A 213 -6.55 -10.61 -14.10
CA PRO A 213 -6.04 -9.49 -14.88
C PRO A 213 -4.51 -9.39 -14.87
N PHE A 214 -3.86 -9.84 -13.79
CA PHE A 214 -2.40 -9.89 -13.74
C PHE A 214 -1.85 -10.80 -14.85
N LYS A 215 -2.39 -12.03 -14.96
CA LYS A 215 -2.00 -13.00 -16.00
C LYS A 215 -2.41 -12.58 -17.41
N ALA A 216 -3.48 -11.78 -17.53
CA ALA A 216 -3.97 -11.27 -18.81
C ALA A 216 -3.24 -10.00 -19.30
N THR A 217 -2.31 -9.45 -18.52
CA THR A 217 -1.56 -8.25 -18.91
C THR A 217 -0.64 -8.55 -20.09
N THR A 218 -0.81 -7.80 -21.18
CA THR A 218 0.05 -7.90 -22.37
C THR A 218 1.23 -6.93 -22.29
N PRO A 219 2.32 -7.16 -23.04
CA PRO A 219 3.44 -6.22 -23.12
C PRO A 219 3.01 -4.80 -23.54
N GLU A 220 2.03 -4.68 -24.45
CA GLU A 220 1.52 -3.39 -24.91
C GLU A 220 0.77 -2.65 -23.80
N LEU A 221 -0.06 -3.36 -23.03
CA LEU A 221 -0.75 -2.77 -21.88
C LEU A 221 0.22 -2.36 -20.77
N ALA A 222 1.24 -3.19 -20.51
CA ALA A 222 2.29 -2.87 -19.56
C ALA A 222 3.07 -1.62 -19.98
N ALA A 223 3.48 -1.53 -21.25
CA ALA A 223 4.19 -0.37 -21.79
C ALA A 223 3.34 0.92 -21.74
N LEU A 224 2.03 0.81 -22.02
CA LEU A 224 1.11 1.94 -21.88
C LEU A 224 0.99 2.40 -20.43
N GLY A 225 0.87 1.46 -19.49
CA GLY A 225 0.84 1.74 -18.06
C GLY A 225 2.12 2.42 -17.57
N GLU A 226 3.28 1.89 -17.96
CA GLU A 226 4.59 2.49 -17.67
C GLU A 226 4.69 3.92 -18.21
N ALA A 227 4.31 4.14 -19.48
CA ALA A 227 4.33 5.47 -20.08
C ALA A 227 3.42 6.46 -19.33
N ALA A 228 2.23 6.03 -18.90
CA ALA A 228 1.32 6.86 -18.12
C ALA A 228 1.90 7.22 -16.75
N LEU A 229 2.57 6.28 -16.07
CA LEU A 229 3.22 6.53 -14.79
C LEU A 229 4.43 7.45 -14.93
N TRP A 230 5.22 7.33 -16.00
CA TRP A 230 6.29 8.30 -16.28
C TRP A 230 5.74 9.71 -16.46
N ARG A 231 4.62 9.84 -17.18
CA ARG A 231 3.94 11.14 -17.32
C ARG A 231 3.47 11.67 -15.97
N ALA A 232 2.90 10.83 -15.12
CA ALA A 232 2.49 11.25 -13.78
C ALA A 232 3.67 11.78 -12.93
N ILE A 233 4.84 11.13 -13.00
CA ILE A 233 6.06 11.62 -12.32
C ILE A 233 6.52 12.98 -12.86
N GLU A 234 6.44 13.19 -14.18
CA GLU A 234 6.82 14.44 -14.83
C GLU A 234 5.87 15.60 -14.51
N THR A 235 4.57 15.32 -14.35
CA THR A 235 3.51 16.35 -14.28
C THR A 235 2.97 16.60 -12.89
N THR A 236 3.15 15.70 -11.92
CA THR A 236 2.62 15.88 -10.57
C THR A 236 3.24 17.09 -9.87
N ASP A 237 2.41 17.84 -9.15
CA ASP A 237 2.86 18.91 -8.24
C ASP A 237 3.12 18.39 -6.81
N ALA A 238 2.78 17.13 -6.53
CA ALA A 238 3.06 16.53 -5.23
C ALA A 238 4.57 16.40 -4.99
N SER A 239 5.00 16.59 -3.73
CA SER A 239 6.37 16.24 -3.33
C SER A 239 6.47 14.74 -3.10
N LEU A 240 7.43 14.08 -3.74
CA LEU A 240 7.59 12.63 -3.70
C LEU A 240 8.88 12.24 -2.97
N LEU A 241 8.79 11.25 -2.09
CA LEU A 241 9.93 10.49 -1.60
C LEU A 241 9.81 9.06 -2.12
N VAL A 242 10.71 8.70 -3.05
CA VAL A 242 10.86 7.33 -3.54
C VAL A 242 11.73 6.57 -2.56
N VAL A 243 11.16 5.56 -1.92
CA VAL A 243 11.88 4.68 -1.00
C VAL A 243 12.20 3.40 -1.74
N ARG A 244 13.46 3.00 -1.74
CA ARG A 244 13.92 1.75 -2.37
C ARG A 244 14.53 0.82 -1.32
N GLY A 245 14.21 -0.46 -1.35
CA GLY A 245 14.97 -1.48 -0.64
C GLY A 245 16.32 -1.72 -1.33
N GLU A 246 17.42 -1.76 -0.57
CA GLU A 246 18.77 -2.04 -1.07
C GLU A 246 18.83 -3.22 -2.06
N SER A 247 18.17 -4.33 -1.72
CA SER A 247 18.10 -5.56 -2.51
C SER A 247 16.80 -5.71 -3.30
N SER A 248 16.06 -4.62 -3.56
CA SER A 248 14.80 -4.68 -4.29
C SER A 248 15.02 -5.28 -5.69
N ASP A 249 14.22 -6.31 -5.98
CA ASP A 249 14.10 -6.93 -7.29
C ASP A 249 13.02 -6.27 -8.14
N LEU A 250 12.24 -5.34 -7.58
CA LEU A 250 11.08 -4.73 -8.24
C LEU A 250 11.39 -3.33 -8.78
N LEU A 251 12.04 -2.50 -7.96
CA LEU A 251 12.44 -1.14 -8.30
C LEU A 251 13.97 -1.10 -8.45
N SER A 252 14.45 -0.97 -9.68
CA SER A 252 15.89 -0.82 -9.94
C SER A 252 16.41 0.55 -9.50
N ARG A 253 17.72 0.61 -9.18
CA ARG A 253 18.42 1.87 -8.87
C ARG A 253 18.36 2.84 -10.06
N GLU A 254 18.43 2.32 -11.28
CA GLU A 254 18.30 3.09 -12.51
C GLU A 254 16.92 3.74 -12.61
N THR A 255 15.85 2.95 -12.43
CA THR A 255 14.47 3.48 -12.45
C THR A 255 14.25 4.53 -11.36
N ALA A 256 14.71 4.29 -10.13
CA ALA A 256 14.58 5.26 -9.03
C ALA A 256 15.34 6.57 -9.32
N ALA A 257 16.58 6.47 -9.82
CA ALA A 257 17.36 7.65 -10.24
C ALA A 257 16.68 8.41 -11.38
N GLU A 258 16.06 7.70 -12.31
CA GLU A 258 15.31 8.29 -13.42
C GLU A 258 14.04 9.01 -12.95
N MET A 259 13.35 8.50 -11.93
CA MET A 259 12.22 9.21 -11.29
C MET A 259 12.67 10.55 -10.70
N VAL A 260 13.82 10.58 -10.01
CA VAL A 260 14.41 11.83 -9.49
C VAL A 260 14.79 12.78 -10.61
N ARG A 261 15.35 12.26 -11.71
CA ARG A 261 15.79 13.07 -12.85
C ARG A 261 14.62 13.71 -13.61
N ARG A 262 13.51 12.99 -13.75
CA ARG A 262 12.34 13.44 -14.54
C ARG A 262 11.33 14.24 -13.74
N GLY A 263 11.17 13.96 -12.45
CA GLY A 263 10.18 14.63 -11.61
C GLY A 263 10.67 15.96 -11.03
N ARG A 264 9.72 16.86 -10.75
CA ARG A 264 10.02 18.23 -10.28
C ARG A 264 10.38 18.30 -8.80
N HIS A 265 9.70 17.51 -7.97
CA HIS A 265 9.83 17.50 -6.51
C HIS A 265 10.04 16.07 -5.99
N VAL A 266 10.95 15.33 -6.62
CA VAL A 266 11.20 13.93 -6.31
C VAL A 266 12.56 13.79 -5.61
N LYS A 267 12.54 13.20 -4.42
CA LYS A 267 13.73 12.74 -3.71
C LYS A 267 13.71 11.22 -3.64
N GLN A 268 14.86 10.62 -3.37
CA GLN A 268 14.95 9.18 -3.14
C GLN A 268 15.78 8.87 -1.91
N VAL A 269 15.48 7.73 -1.30
CA VAL A 269 16.25 7.14 -0.20
C VAL A 269 16.29 5.63 -0.35
N GLU A 270 17.39 5.02 0.08
CA GLU A 270 17.55 3.58 0.09
C GLU A 270 17.57 3.03 1.53
N ILE A 271 16.89 1.91 1.73
CA ILE A 271 16.79 1.21 3.00
C ILE A 271 17.67 -0.04 2.96
N ALA A 272 18.75 -0.03 3.74
CA ALA A 272 19.65 -1.16 3.88
C ALA A 272 18.94 -2.39 4.46
N GLY A 273 19.31 -3.58 4.00
CA GLY A 273 18.78 -4.85 4.52
C GLY A 273 17.32 -5.13 4.18
N ALA A 274 16.72 -4.37 3.26
CA ALA A 274 15.38 -4.62 2.73
C ALA A 274 15.42 -4.77 1.19
N GLY A 275 14.55 -5.62 0.66
CA GLY A 275 14.19 -5.76 -0.75
C GLY A 275 12.78 -5.22 -1.00
N HIS A 276 12.00 -5.89 -1.87
CA HIS A 276 10.61 -5.50 -2.13
C HIS A 276 9.65 -6.04 -1.04
N ALA A 277 9.12 -5.23 -0.12
CA ALA A 277 9.34 -3.79 0.08
C ALA A 277 9.69 -3.50 1.55
N PRO A 278 10.43 -2.42 1.88
CA PRO A 278 10.66 -2.02 3.26
C PRO A 278 9.35 -2.00 4.08
N ALA A 279 9.35 -2.64 5.25
CA ALA A 279 8.13 -2.91 6.01
C ALA A 279 7.51 -1.67 6.70
N PHE A 280 8.31 -0.63 6.97
CA PHE A 280 7.96 0.52 7.80
C PHE A 280 7.49 0.18 9.22
N ILE A 281 8.12 -0.85 9.79
CA ILE A 281 7.87 -1.35 11.15
C ILE A 281 8.92 -0.85 12.15
N SER A 282 10.17 -0.71 11.73
CA SER A 282 11.26 -0.28 12.61
C SER A 282 11.16 1.21 12.93
N ALA A 283 11.67 1.61 14.10
CA ALA A 283 11.64 2.99 14.56
C ALA A 283 12.30 3.95 13.56
N ASP A 284 13.40 3.56 12.92
CA ASP A 284 14.12 4.40 11.95
C ASP A 284 13.32 4.62 10.64
N GLN A 285 12.61 3.59 10.16
CA GLN A 285 11.74 3.71 8.98
C GLN A 285 10.51 4.57 9.29
N ILE A 286 9.91 4.40 10.48
CA ILE A 286 8.80 5.26 10.94
C ILE A 286 9.28 6.71 11.10
N ALA A 287 10.47 6.92 11.66
CA ALA A 287 11.06 8.24 11.80
C ALA A 287 11.32 8.90 10.42
N LEU A 288 11.77 8.14 9.42
CA LEU A 288 11.89 8.62 8.04
C LEU A 288 10.55 9.13 7.50
N ALA A 289 9.47 8.34 7.65
CA ALA A 289 8.14 8.77 7.22
C ALA A 289 7.68 10.04 7.97
N ARG A 290 7.91 10.09 9.28
CA ARG A 290 7.57 11.26 10.11
C ARG A 290 8.30 12.52 9.66
N ARG A 291 9.61 12.46 9.40
CA ARG A 291 10.38 13.61 8.90
C ARG A 291 9.81 14.14 7.59
N PHE A 292 9.55 13.25 6.63
CA PHE A 292 9.01 13.65 5.34
C PHE A 292 7.61 14.29 5.43
N PHE A 293 6.68 13.66 6.15
CA PHE A 293 5.31 14.17 6.24
C PHE A 293 5.15 15.36 7.20
N VAL A 294 5.78 15.31 8.37
CA VAL A 294 5.55 16.31 9.44
C VAL A 294 6.51 17.48 9.31
N GLU A 295 7.80 17.22 9.11
CA GLU A 295 8.85 18.24 9.17
C GLU A 295 9.09 18.90 7.80
N GLY A 296 8.77 18.19 6.70
CA GLY A 296 8.99 18.67 5.34
C GLY A 296 10.40 18.45 4.81
N ASP A 297 11.22 17.73 5.59
CA ASP A 297 12.58 17.37 5.24
C ASP A 297 12.66 15.87 4.89
N ALA A 298 13.29 15.59 3.74
CA ALA A 298 13.77 14.28 3.34
C ALA A 298 15.14 14.43 2.69
#